data_AF-A0A7C7CEE5-F1
#
_entry.id   AF-A0A7C7CEE5-F1
#
_cell.length_a   1.000
_cell.length_b   1.000
_cell.length_c   1.000
_cell.angle_alpha   90.00
_cell.angle_beta   90.00
_cell.angle_gamma   90.00
#
_symmetry.space_group_name_H-M   'P 1'
#
loop_
_entity.id
_entity.type
_entity.pdbx_description
1 polymer ?
#
loop_
_entity_poly.entity_id
_entity_poly.type
_entity_poly.pdbx_seq_one_letter_code
_entity_poly.pdbx_strand_id
1 'polypeptide(L)'
;MINAGLTDIPNTLFLNGYDAFQHFISTVHADEKDPCTDSRMIIEMEGVVTERMIEERIVDLDQLAWINSYKLKTGRLLRKKRVERGEHPQKINVISGRVSEADYHALHFEKIPSLSDAWIEIDLVHLSGERTALILSNNHIILDITGMQYIAELLGGVINPDNIDSWSVNLKRGKGTSPLNAFAYLFGLITQKVIDLRSGKGAQNATGYYRRIKFTEAETTGIETQALQSGSKFGVSLYYLACTVKAMAGVKKPKEGLFWVPVTVDTRPKGKRGPVLQNHISMMFFKVRADKVNSIVDLVSEFSGQMIYQIKSKIVASYSSLSDAIKSLPRWLYAAMVTMPSKGVFASFAFSDLGEVGTESFLGKTVITAYNLPVNPNPPGFNIAYMKFKGALSVVVGCHDSVITAEKFVEFENSLKESLTGGGE
;
A
#
# COMPACT_ATOMS: atom_id res chain seq x y z
N MET A 1 35.61 -15.91 10.84
CA MET A 1 34.18 -15.61 10.60
C MET A 1 34.10 -15.00 9.21
N ILE A 2 33.50 -15.71 8.27
CA ILE A 2 33.51 -15.35 6.84
C ILE A 2 32.37 -14.35 6.60
N ASN A 3 32.67 -13.25 5.92
CA ASN A 3 31.73 -12.24 5.41
C ASN A 3 30.55 -12.89 4.67
N ALA A 4 29.43 -13.09 5.36
CA ALA A 4 28.13 -13.41 4.75
C ALA A 4 27.32 -12.15 4.38
N GLY A 5 27.83 -10.95 4.69
CA GLY A 5 27.05 -9.71 4.64
C GLY A 5 26.59 -9.22 3.26
N LEU A 6 27.23 -9.66 2.17
CA LEU A 6 26.96 -9.17 0.80
C LEU A 6 26.45 -10.22 -0.18
N THR A 7 26.44 -11.50 0.19
CA THR A 7 26.13 -12.60 -0.74
C THR A 7 24.64 -12.74 -1.05
N ASP A 8 23.77 -12.08 -0.28
CA ASP A 8 22.33 -12.36 -0.32
C ASP A 8 21.50 -11.32 -1.09
N ILE A 9 22.08 -10.15 -1.40
CA ILE A 9 21.45 -9.19 -2.33
C ILE A 9 21.80 -9.60 -3.77
N PRO A 10 20.80 -9.91 -4.60
CA PRO A 10 21.07 -10.36 -5.97
C PRO A 10 21.56 -9.22 -6.85
N ASN A 11 22.52 -9.51 -7.74
CA ASN A 11 22.95 -8.56 -8.78
C ASN A 11 21.81 -8.15 -9.72
N THR A 12 20.76 -8.96 -9.83
CA THR A 12 19.63 -8.72 -10.72
C THR A 12 18.35 -9.20 -10.07
N LEU A 13 17.34 -8.32 -10.00
CA LEU A 13 15.99 -8.67 -9.62
C LEU A 13 15.11 -8.62 -10.86
N PHE A 14 14.45 -9.72 -11.19
CA PHE A 14 13.43 -9.72 -12.23
C PHE A 14 12.11 -9.31 -11.63
N LEU A 15 11.45 -8.32 -12.24
CA LEU A 15 10.16 -7.86 -11.75
C LEU A 15 9.14 -9.03 -11.79
N ASN A 16 8.49 -9.28 -10.66
CA ASN A 16 7.33 -10.16 -10.59
C ASN A 16 6.09 -9.49 -11.21
N GLY A 17 4.96 -10.18 -11.24
CA GLY A 17 3.72 -9.65 -11.80
C GLY A 17 3.28 -8.33 -11.17
N TYR A 18 3.40 -8.19 -9.85
CA TYR A 18 2.98 -6.99 -9.12
C TYR A 18 4.02 -5.86 -9.25
N ASP A 19 5.32 -6.16 -9.18
CA ASP A 19 6.39 -5.21 -9.46
C ASP A 19 6.20 -4.55 -10.85
N ALA A 20 5.87 -5.37 -11.85
CA ALA A 20 5.63 -4.90 -13.21
C ALA A 20 4.33 -4.09 -13.34
N PHE A 21 3.34 -4.37 -12.49
CA PHE A 21 2.12 -3.59 -12.38
C PHE A 21 2.39 -2.20 -11.78
N GLN A 22 3.18 -2.12 -10.70
CA GLN A 22 3.62 -0.85 -10.13
C GLN A 22 4.43 -0.02 -11.12
N HIS A 23 5.37 -0.66 -11.82
CA HIS A 23 6.08 -0.01 -12.92
C HIS A 23 5.13 0.44 -14.05
N PHE A 24 4.08 -0.33 -14.35
CA PHE A 24 3.13 0.09 -15.36
C PHE A 24 2.40 1.37 -14.92
N ILE A 25 1.91 1.42 -13.68
CA ILE A 25 1.30 2.63 -13.10
C ILE A 25 2.26 3.82 -13.23
N SER A 26 3.51 3.71 -12.75
CA SER A 26 4.45 4.85 -12.84
C SER A 26 4.65 5.33 -14.26
N THR A 27 4.73 4.42 -15.23
CA THR A 27 4.92 4.84 -16.63
C THR A 27 3.67 5.39 -17.29
N VAL A 28 2.48 5.00 -16.85
CA VAL A 28 1.21 5.54 -17.38
C VAL A 28 0.97 6.95 -16.89
N HIS A 29 1.36 7.22 -15.64
CA HIS A 29 1.15 8.48 -14.96
C HIS A 29 2.43 9.30 -14.83
N ALA A 30 3.49 8.99 -15.59
CA ALA A 30 4.78 9.70 -15.53
C ALA A 30 4.67 11.19 -15.90
N ASP A 31 3.64 11.55 -16.68
CA ASP A 31 3.36 12.94 -17.05
C ASP A 31 2.50 13.67 -16.00
N GLU A 32 1.96 12.95 -15.00
CA GLU A 32 1.24 13.53 -13.87
C GLU A 32 2.25 14.05 -12.84
N LYS A 33 1.96 15.21 -12.23
CA LYS A 33 2.85 15.88 -11.26
C LYS A 33 2.99 15.14 -9.92
N ASP A 34 2.39 13.96 -9.78
CA ASP A 34 2.30 13.19 -8.55
C ASP A 34 2.76 11.74 -8.83
N PRO A 35 3.95 11.33 -8.37
CA PRO A 35 4.46 10.00 -8.62
C PRO A 35 3.62 8.95 -7.88
N CYS A 36 2.73 8.32 -8.64
CA CYS A 36 1.81 7.28 -8.22
C CYS A 36 2.48 5.96 -7.77
N THR A 37 3.75 5.95 -7.35
CA THR A 37 4.47 4.72 -6.93
C THR A 37 5.28 4.87 -5.66
N ASP A 38 5.26 6.02 -5.00
CA ASP A 38 6.04 6.19 -3.78
C ASP A 38 5.17 5.84 -2.57
N SER A 39 5.65 4.93 -1.73
CA SER A 39 5.08 4.66 -0.40
C SER A 39 5.95 5.28 0.68
N ARG A 40 5.33 5.59 1.82
CA ARG A 40 6.04 6.17 2.96
C ARG A 40 5.62 5.51 4.26
N MET A 41 6.57 5.30 5.15
CA MET A 41 6.33 4.95 6.55
C MET A 41 6.74 6.12 7.43
N ILE A 42 5.87 6.52 8.34
CA ILE A 42 6.12 7.57 9.31
C ILE A 42 6.24 6.93 10.69
N ILE A 43 7.31 7.25 11.41
CA ILE A 43 7.59 6.80 12.78
C ILE A 43 7.86 8.05 13.63
N GLU A 44 6.93 8.39 14.51
CA GLU A 44 7.10 9.48 15.46
C GLU A 44 7.58 8.93 16.80
N MET A 45 8.61 9.54 17.37
CA MET A 45 9.29 9.06 18.57
C MET A 45 9.59 10.16 19.59
N GLU A 46 9.70 9.75 20.84
CA GLU A 46 10.14 10.61 21.95
C GLU A 46 11.66 10.80 21.91
N GLY A 47 12.11 12.02 22.12
CA GLY A 47 13.51 12.39 22.07
C GLY A 47 14.01 12.78 20.68
N VAL A 48 15.25 13.26 20.66
CA VAL A 48 15.95 13.66 19.44
C VAL A 48 16.68 12.46 18.85
N VAL A 49 16.39 12.14 17.59
CA VAL A 49 17.22 11.26 16.75
C VAL A 49 17.96 12.11 15.74
N THR A 50 19.28 12.08 15.80
CA THR A 50 20.13 12.91 14.93
C THR A 50 20.45 12.20 13.62
N GLU A 51 20.76 12.98 12.58
CA GLU A 51 21.26 12.47 11.30
C GLU A 51 22.43 11.51 11.50
N ARG A 52 23.39 11.87 12.36
CA ARG A 52 24.55 11.02 12.69
C ARG A 52 24.14 9.62 13.18
N MET A 53 23.13 9.52 14.04
CA MET A 53 22.67 8.22 14.56
C MET A 53 22.10 7.33 13.45
N ILE A 54 21.39 7.93 12.48
CA ILE A 54 20.88 7.22 11.31
C ILE A 54 22.03 6.84 10.36
N GLU A 55 22.95 7.77 10.09
CA GLU A 55 24.10 7.53 9.23
C GLU A 55 25.00 6.42 9.77
N GLU A 56 25.31 6.43 11.07
CA GLU A 56 26.05 5.35 11.76
C GLU A 56 25.33 4.01 11.54
N ARG A 57 24.00 3.99 11.66
CA ARG A 57 23.24 2.76 11.45
C ARG A 57 23.19 2.31 9.99
N ILE A 58 23.14 3.23 9.03
CA ILE A 58 23.19 2.91 7.60
C ILE A 58 24.54 2.30 7.22
N VAL A 59 25.63 2.78 7.83
CA VAL A 59 26.98 2.22 7.62
C VAL A 59 27.05 0.75 8.05
N ASP A 60 26.36 0.38 9.14
CA ASP A 60 26.26 -1.02 9.58
C ASP A 60 25.38 -1.89 8.66
N LEU A 61 24.63 -1.26 7.75
CA LEU A 61 23.63 -1.90 6.89
C LEU A 61 24.01 -1.71 5.41
N ASP A 62 25.16 -2.24 5.01
CA ASP A 62 25.66 -2.25 3.62
C ASP A 62 24.57 -2.61 2.60
N GLN A 63 23.63 -3.47 2.99
CA GLN A 63 22.50 -3.90 2.16
C GLN A 63 21.67 -2.73 1.64
N LEU A 64 21.43 -1.72 2.46
CA LEU A 64 20.60 -0.58 2.09
C LEU A 64 21.29 0.29 1.03
N ALA A 65 22.61 0.48 1.12
CA ALA A 65 23.38 1.21 0.13
C ALA A 65 23.42 0.46 -1.23
N TRP A 66 23.44 -0.87 -1.20
CA TRP A 66 23.32 -1.69 -2.41
C TRP A 66 21.92 -1.66 -3.01
N ILE A 67 20.86 -1.64 -2.19
CA ILE A 67 19.49 -1.46 -2.69
C ILE A 67 19.37 -0.12 -3.42
N ASN A 68 19.93 0.95 -2.85
CA ASN A 68 19.88 2.27 -3.48
C ASN A 68 20.71 2.36 -4.78
N SER A 69 21.62 1.40 -5.01
CA SER A 69 22.39 1.30 -6.26
C SER A 69 21.64 0.69 -7.43
N TYR A 70 20.48 0.05 -7.20
CA TYR A 70 19.74 -0.58 -8.28
C TYR A 70 19.39 0.44 -9.39
N LYS A 71 19.38 -0.02 -10.64
CA LYS A 71 18.92 0.76 -11.77
C LYS A 71 17.90 -0.05 -12.56
N LEU A 72 16.77 0.58 -12.84
CA LEU A 72 15.73 -0.02 -13.65
C LEU A 72 16.20 -0.17 -15.09
N LYS A 73 16.14 -1.40 -15.60
CA LYS A 73 16.46 -1.74 -16.99
C LYS A 73 15.18 -2.14 -17.69
N THR A 74 14.64 -1.23 -18.49
CA THR A 74 13.55 -1.52 -19.41
C THR A 74 14.11 -2.35 -20.56
N GLY A 75 13.68 -3.61 -20.65
CA GLY A 75 14.05 -4.47 -21.76
C GLY A 75 13.52 -3.93 -23.10
N ARG A 76 14.20 -4.26 -24.21
CA ARG A 76 13.60 -4.18 -25.56
C ARG A 76 12.37 -5.12 -25.64
N LEU A 77 11.45 -4.89 -26.58
CA LEU A 77 10.18 -5.62 -26.77
C LEU A 77 10.25 -7.10 -26.33
N LEU A 78 9.34 -7.54 -25.46
CA LEU A 78 9.23 -8.90 -24.87
C LEU A 78 10.36 -9.35 -23.93
N ARG A 79 11.44 -8.59 -23.73
CA ARG A 79 12.43 -8.90 -22.69
C ARG A 79 11.85 -8.59 -21.31
N LYS A 80 12.15 -9.45 -20.34
CA LYS A 80 11.76 -9.25 -18.95
C LYS A 80 12.34 -7.94 -18.42
N LYS A 81 11.47 -7.11 -17.84
CA LYS A 81 11.87 -5.96 -17.02
C LYS A 81 12.62 -6.47 -15.78
N ARG A 82 13.69 -5.76 -15.42
CA ARG A 82 14.53 -6.11 -14.28
C ARG A 82 15.16 -4.85 -13.71
N VAL A 83 15.57 -4.91 -12.45
CA VAL A 83 16.52 -3.96 -11.88
C VAL A 83 17.87 -4.64 -11.75
N GLU A 84 18.93 -3.94 -12.12
CA GLU A 84 20.30 -4.42 -12.02
C GLU A 84 21.05 -3.59 -10.99
N ARG A 85 21.79 -4.26 -10.12
CA ARG A 85 22.58 -3.60 -9.08
C ARG A 85 23.66 -2.75 -9.75
N GLY A 86 23.91 -1.56 -9.24
CA GLY A 86 25.00 -0.71 -9.70
C GLY A 86 26.38 -1.35 -9.44
N GLU A 87 27.43 -0.78 -10.01
CA GLU A 87 28.80 -1.22 -9.75
C GLU A 87 29.30 -0.81 -8.36
N HIS A 88 28.71 0.25 -7.80
CA HIS A 88 29.07 0.82 -6.51
C HIS A 88 27.82 1.04 -5.65
N PRO A 89 27.90 0.81 -4.33
CA PRO A 89 26.82 1.17 -3.41
C PRO A 89 26.53 2.68 -3.52
N GLN A 90 25.28 3.06 -3.34
CA GLN A 90 24.85 4.46 -3.35
C GLN A 90 24.46 4.89 -1.94
N LYS A 91 24.91 6.08 -1.52
CA LYS A 91 24.53 6.63 -0.21
C LYS A 91 23.00 6.79 -0.15
N ILE A 92 22.42 6.52 1.00
CA ILE A 92 21.04 6.91 1.29
C ILE A 92 21.07 8.34 1.80
N ASN A 93 20.31 9.21 1.13
CA ASN A 93 20.20 10.59 1.57
C ASN A 93 19.36 10.63 2.85
N VAL A 94 19.96 11.21 3.89
CA VAL A 94 19.26 11.55 5.13
C VAL A 94 19.08 13.06 5.12
N ILE A 95 17.84 13.51 5.04
CA ILE A 95 17.53 14.94 5.04
C ILE A 95 17.00 15.29 6.41
N SER A 96 17.67 16.18 7.14
CA SER A 96 17.21 16.63 8.46
C SER A 96 16.72 18.07 8.42
N GLY A 97 15.60 18.34 9.11
CA GLY A 97 15.04 19.67 9.23
C GLY A 97 14.21 19.83 10.50
N ARG A 98 14.03 21.09 10.92
CA ARG A 98 13.05 21.46 11.95
C ARG A 98 11.90 22.17 11.27
N VAL A 99 10.67 21.77 11.62
CA VAL A 99 9.45 22.36 11.07
C VAL A 99 8.45 22.61 12.20
N SER A 100 7.50 23.51 11.98
CA SER A 100 6.37 23.65 12.89
C SER A 100 5.42 22.44 12.75
N GLU A 101 4.58 22.17 13.74
CA GLU A 101 3.56 21.10 13.64
C GLU A 101 2.61 21.32 12.44
N ALA A 102 2.30 22.58 12.12
CA ALA A 102 1.46 22.93 10.98
C ALA A 102 2.16 22.60 9.64
N ASP A 103 3.44 22.93 9.53
CA ASP A 103 4.25 22.62 8.34
C ASP A 103 4.49 21.12 8.19
N TYR A 104 4.68 20.39 9.29
CA TYR A 104 4.76 18.93 9.29
C TYR A 104 3.51 18.30 8.68
N HIS A 105 2.32 18.77 9.06
CA HIS A 105 1.07 18.28 8.47
C HIS A 105 1.01 18.58 6.96
N ALA A 106 1.33 19.81 6.54
CA ALA A 106 1.31 20.18 5.12
C ALA A 106 2.29 19.36 4.26
N LEU A 107 3.51 19.11 4.76
CA LEU A 107 4.55 18.36 4.06
C LEU A 107 4.20 16.88 3.84
N HIS A 108 3.39 16.28 4.72
CA HIS A 108 3.08 14.84 4.65
C HIS A 108 1.70 14.52 4.11
N PHE A 109 0.77 15.47 4.19
CA PHE A 109 -0.62 15.24 3.83
C PHE A 109 -1.10 16.08 2.65
N GLU A 110 -0.38 17.12 2.23
CA GLU A 110 -0.87 18.03 1.17
C GLU A 110 0.09 18.16 -0.03
N LYS A 111 1.40 18.09 0.19
CA LYS A 111 2.41 18.18 -0.88
C LYS A 111 3.51 17.16 -0.67
N ILE A 112 3.35 16.00 -1.28
CA ILE A 112 4.32 14.92 -1.19
C ILE A 112 5.32 15.07 -2.34
N PRO A 113 6.58 15.44 -2.08
CA PRO A 113 7.58 15.46 -3.13
C PRO A 113 7.83 14.05 -3.66
N SER A 114 8.13 13.94 -4.95
CA SER A 114 8.60 12.69 -5.51
C SER A 114 9.92 12.26 -4.88
N LEU A 115 10.11 10.96 -4.71
CA LEU A 115 11.45 10.42 -4.51
C LEU A 115 12.37 10.92 -5.64
N SER A 116 13.65 11.11 -5.32
CA SER A 116 14.67 11.27 -6.36
C SER A 116 14.85 9.95 -7.14
N ASP A 117 15.89 9.85 -7.98
CA ASP A 117 16.26 8.58 -8.62
C ASP A 117 16.71 7.46 -7.64
N ALA A 118 16.54 7.69 -6.32
CA ALA A 118 16.77 6.76 -5.23
C ALA A 118 15.59 5.79 -5.03
N TRP A 119 15.90 4.59 -4.52
CA TRP A 119 14.90 3.59 -4.14
C TRP A 119 14.38 3.78 -2.72
N ILE A 120 15.23 4.34 -1.85
CA ILE A 120 14.96 4.59 -0.43
C ILE A 120 15.52 5.97 -0.08
N GLU A 121 14.70 6.78 0.60
CA GLU A 121 15.08 8.06 1.18
C GLU A 121 14.61 8.13 2.63
N ILE A 122 15.35 8.89 3.45
CA ILE A 122 15.04 9.08 4.86
C ILE A 122 14.97 10.58 5.15
N ASP A 123 13.83 11.05 5.61
CA ASP A 123 13.68 12.38 6.17
C ASP A 123 13.61 12.29 7.70
N LEU A 124 14.35 13.16 8.39
CA LEU A 124 14.29 13.38 9.82
C LEU A 124 13.70 14.75 10.09
N VAL A 125 12.53 14.76 10.73
CA VAL A 125 11.82 15.98 11.07
C VAL A 125 11.82 16.16 12.57
N HIS A 126 12.49 17.20 13.04
CA HIS A 126 12.50 17.60 14.44
C HIS A 126 11.26 18.44 14.74
N LEU A 127 10.41 17.89 15.61
CA LEU A 127 9.15 18.47 16.03
C LEU A 127 9.31 19.23 17.37
N SER A 128 8.24 19.89 17.78
CA SER A 128 8.20 20.56 19.08
C SER A 128 8.25 19.55 20.24
N GLY A 129 8.82 19.97 21.38
CA GLY A 129 8.84 19.16 22.61
C GLY A 129 9.80 17.96 22.57
N GLU A 130 10.97 18.12 21.96
CA GLU A 130 11.98 17.05 21.81
C GLU A 130 11.45 15.78 21.14
N ARG A 131 10.56 15.92 20.15
CA ARG A 131 10.09 14.78 19.35
C ARG A 131 10.78 14.75 17.99
N THR A 132 10.92 13.55 17.43
CA THR A 132 11.44 13.35 16.08
C THR A 132 10.45 12.50 15.29
N ALA A 133 10.20 12.86 14.04
CA ALA A 133 9.52 12.01 13.07
C ALA A 133 10.53 11.54 12.03
N LEU A 134 10.60 10.23 11.83
CA LEU A 134 11.33 9.63 10.72
C LEU A 134 10.32 9.29 9.62
N ILE A 135 10.59 9.77 8.40
CA ILE A 135 9.84 9.38 7.20
C ILE A 135 10.76 8.53 6.34
N LEU A 136 10.42 7.25 6.22
CA LEU A 136 11.08 6.33 5.31
C LEU A 136 10.26 6.29 4.02
N SER A 137 10.80 6.83 2.94
CA SER A 137 10.15 6.86 1.63
C SER A 137 10.77 5.81 0.72
N ASN A 138 9.96 5.08 -0.04
CA ASN A 138 10.45 4.06 -0.96
C ASN A 138 9.65 3.98 -2.26
N ASN A 139 10.34 3.56 -3.33
CA ASN A 139 9.68 3.29 -4.59
C ASN A 139 9.05 1.88 -4.57
N HIS A 140 7.74 1.82 -4.80
CA HIS A 140 6.93 0.62 -4.62
C HIS A 140 7.16 -0.44 -5.72
N ILE A 141 8.00 -0.18 -6.73
CA ILE A 141 8.32 -1.17 -7.79
C ILE A 141 9.12 -2.35 -7.23
N ILE A 142 10.02 -2.13 -6.27
CA ILE A 142 10.90 -3.20 -5.73
C ILE A 142 10.75 -3.39 -4.23
N LEU A 143 9.83 -2.70 -3.58
CA LEU A 143 9.65 -2.78 -2.14
C LEU A 143 8.18 -2.52 -1.80
N ASP A 144 7.54 -3.46 -1.13
CA ASP A 144 6.20 -3.24 -0.58
C ASP A 144 6.28 -2.75 0.88
N ILE A 145 5.12 -2.48 1.47
CA ILE A 145 5.02 -1.94 2.84
C ILE A 145 5.65 -2.89 3.87
N THR A 146 5.46 -4.20 3.76
CA THR A 146 6.05 -5.17 4.68
C THR A 146 7.58 -5.21 4.55
N GLY A 147 8.11 -5.11 3.33
CA GLY A 147 9.56 -4.97 3.11
C GLY A 147 10.11 -3.69 3.72
N MET A 148 9.39 -2.57 3.56
CA MET A 148 9.73 -1.29 4.18
C MET A 148 9.70 -1.37 5.72
N GLN A 149 8.74 -2.10 6.30
CA GLN A 149 8.68 -2.37 7.73
C GLN A 149 9.95 -3.09 8.23
N TYR A 150 10.43 -4.11 7.52
CA TYR A 150 11.68 -4.78 7.89
C TYR A 150 12.88 -3.84 7.81
N ILE A 151 12.93 -2.94 6.82
CA ILE A 151 13.99 -1.92 6.72
C ILE A 151 13.92 -0.95 7.89
N ALA A 152 12.73 -0.47 8.26
CA ALA A 152 12.54 0.36 9.44
C ALA A 152 12.97 -0.35 10.73
N GLU A 153 12.66 -1.64 10.90
CA GLU A 153 13.11 -2.42 12.06
C GLU A 153 14.63 -2.61 12.10
N LEU A 154 15.28 -2.83 10.94
CA LEU A 154 16.75 -2.90 10.83
C LEU A 154 17.41 -1.57 11.19
N LEU A 155 16.90 -0.46 10.63
CA LEU A 155 17.34 0.90 10.92
C LEU A 155 17.08 1.28 12.39
N GLY A 156 15.98 0.80 12.98
CA GLY A 156 15.68 1.03 14.38
C GLY A 156 16.54 0.23 15.35
N GLY A 157 17.33 -0.75 14.86
CA GLY A 157 18.07 -1.69 15.70
C GLY A 157 17.19 -2.71 16.42
N VAL A 158 15.95 -2.89 15.95
CA VAL A 158 14.96 -3.81 16.53
C VAL A 158 15.28 -5.25 16.10
N ILE A 159 15.78 -5.40 14.88
CA ILE A 159 16.21 -6.67 14.32
C ILE A 159 17.62 -6.53 13.73
N ASN A 160 18.37 -7.63 13.69
CA ASN A 160 19.68 -7.67 13.05
C ASN A 160 19.54 -8.17 11.60
N PRO A 161 20.49 -7.82 10.69
CA PRO A 161 20.52 -8.35 9.33
C PRO A 161 20.46 -9.89 9.27
N ASP A 162 21.11 -10.56 10.22
CA ASP A 162 21.10 -12.03 10.34
C ASP A 162 19.72 -12.62 10.69
N ASN A 163 18.76 -11.79 11.09
CA ASN A 163 17.38 -12.22 11.32
C ASN A 163 16.49 -12.15 10.07
N ILE A 164 17.02 -11.70 8.93
CA ILE A 164 16.30 -11.68 7.64
C ILE A 164 16.41 -13.05 6.99
N ASP A 165 15.26 -13.70 6.74
CA ASP A 165 15.19 -15.02 6.10
C ASP A 165 15.69 -14.97 4.65
N SER A 166 15.43 -13.86 3.95
CA SER A 166 15.91 -13.62 2.58
C SER A 166 15.74 -12.15 2.18
N TRP A 167 16.65 -11.66 1.34
CA TRP A 167 16.54 -10.32 0.76
C TRP A 167 15.70 -10.27 -0.50
N SER A 168 15.53 -11.38 -1.21
CA SER A 168 14.77 -11.43 -2.46
C SER A 168 14.20 -12.82 -2.71
N VAL A 169 13.24 -12.92 -3.64
CA VAL A 169 12.70 -14.21 -4.04
C VAL A 169 13.53 -14.84 -5.13
N ASN A 170 13.93 -16.09 -4.90
CA ASN A 170 14.19 -16.99 -6.00
C ASN A 170 12.85 -17.28 -6.71
N LEU A 171 12.61 -16.62 -7.85
CA LEU A 171 11.42 -16.81 -8.70
C LEU A 171 11.37 -18.22 -9.30
N LYS A 172 11.29 -19.26 -8.46
CA LYS A 172 10.89 -20.59 -8.89
C LYS A 172 9.38 -20.54 -9.05
N ARG A 173 8.91 -20.56 -10.31
CA ARG A 173 7.48 -20.66 -10.64
C ARG A 173 6.84 -21.70 -9.73
N GLY A 174 5.92 -21.26 -8.87
CA GLY A 174 5.05 -22.17 -8.15
C GLY A 174 4.31 -23.01 -9.19
N LYS A 175 4.58 -24.31 -9.24
CA LYS A 175 3.76 -25.24 -10.01
C LYS A 175 2.40 -25.28 -9.33
N GLY A 176 1.31 -24.89 -10.01
CA GLY A 176 -0.01 -25.36 -9.58
C GLY A 176 -1.24 -24.45 -9.73
N THR A 177 -1.15 -23.22 -10.23
CA THR A 177 -2.35 -22.39 -10.44
C THR A 177 -2.44 -21.83 -11.86
N SER A 178 -3.60 -22.04 -12.50
CA SER A 178 -3.86 -21.57 -13.86
C SER A 178 -4.23 -20.07 -13.84
N PRO A 179 -3.60 -19.23 -14.69
CA PRO A 179 -4.00 -17.83 -14.82
C PRO A 179 -5.44 -17.68 -15.34
N LEU A 180 -5.99 -18.72 -15.98
CA LEU A 180 -7.33 -18.73 -16.55
C LEU A 180 -8.43 -18.54 -15.48
N ASN A 181 -8.23 -19.01 -14.25
CA ASN A 181 -9.21 -18.85 -13.19
C ASN A 181 -9.39 -17.38 -12.79
N ALA A 182 -8.28 -16.67 -12.60
CA ALA A 182 -8.32 -15.24 -12.32
C ALA A 182 -8.83 -14.45 -13.54
N PHE A 183 -8.41 -14.83 -14.74
CA PHE A 183 -8.89 -14.22 -15.97
C PHE A 183 -10.42 -14.37 -16.10
N ALA A 184 -10.97 -15.57 -15.92
CA ALA A 184 -12.42 -15.81 -15.97
C ALA A 184 -13.17 -15.02 -14.88
N TYR A 185 -12.61 -14.96 -13.67
CA TYR A 185 -13.19 -14.18 -12.57
C TYR A 185 -13.29 -12.68 -12.91
N LEU A 186 -12.21 -12.11 -13.44
CA LEU A 186 -12.17 -10.71 -13.87
C LEU A 186 -13.09 -10.47 -15.08
N PHE A 187 -13.11 -11.37 -16.07
CA PHE A 187 -13.96 -11.26 -17.25
C PHE A 187 -15.45 -11.28 -16.93
N GLY A 188 -15.84 -11.85 -15.79
CA GLY A 188 -17.21 -11.73 -15.26
C GLY A 188 -17.67 -10.28 -15.02
N LEU A 189 -16.77 -9.31 -15.02
CA LEU A 189 -17.08 -7.88 -14.90
C LEU A 189 -17.44 -7.20 -16.22
N ILE A 190 -17.13 -7.79 -17.38
CA ILE A 190 -17.31 -7.13 -18.69
C ILE A 190 -18.76 -6.73 -18.93
N THR A 191 -19.71 -7.47 -18.34
CA THR A 191 -21.14 -7.19 -18.45
C THR A 191 -21.63 -6.15 -17.44
N GLN A 192 -20.82 -5.77 -16.46
CA GLN A 192 -21.17 -4.88 -15.36
C GLN A 192 -20.65 -3.45 -15.61
N LYS A 193 -21.38 -2.45 -15.10
CA LYS A 193 -20.92 -1.06 -15.08
C LYS A 193 -20.19 -0.81 -13.76
N VAL A 194 -18.87 -0.73 -13.78
CA VAL A 194 -18.07 -0.37 -12.61
C VAL A 194 -18.26 1.12 -12.31
N ILE A 195 -18.41 1.45 -11.03
CA ILE A 195 -18.50 2.84 -10.57
C ILE A 195 -17.11 3.45 -10.61
N ASP A 196 -16.93 4.47 -11.44
CA ASP A 196 -15.77 5.38 -11.41
C ASP A 196 -16.09 6.52 -10.45
N LEU A 197 -15.28 6.71 -9.40
CA LEU A 197 -15.53 7.75 -8.40
C LEU A 197 -15.08 9.15 -8.86
N ARG A 198 -14.31 9.23 -9.94
CA ARG A 198 -13.79 10.51 -10.45
C ARG A 198 -14.91 11.34 -11.09
N SER A 199 -14.95 12.63 -10.79
CA SER A 199 -15.88 13.58 -11.39
C SER A 199 -15.23 14.37 -12.53
N GLY A 200 -15.86 14.35 -13.73
CA GLY A 200 -15.65 15.33 -14.80
C GLY A 200 -14.46 15.09 -15.75
N LYS A 201 -14.47 15.83 -16.88
CA LYS A 201 -13.34 15.92 -17.83
C LYS A 201 -12.25 16.79 -17.19
N GLY A 202 -11.11 16.19 -16.80
CA GLY A 202 -10.01 16.88 -16.11
C GLY A 202 -9.46 16.15 -14.88
N ALA A 203 -10.08 15.03 -14.50
CA ALA A 203 -9.71 14.26 -13.30
C ALA A 203 -8.26 13.76 -13.23
N GLN A 204 -7.54 13.72 -14.36
CA GLN A 204 -6.14 13.26 -14.45
C GLN A 204 -5.13 14.27 -13.90
N ASN A 205 -5.51 15.56 -13.80
CA ASN A 205 -4.60 16.62 -13.31
C ASN A 205 -4.91 17.07 -11.87
N ALA A 206 -5.77 16.35 -11.15
CA ALA A 206 -6.14 16.73 -9.78
C ALA A 206 -5.01 16.44 -8.80
N THR A 207 -4.78 17.34 -7.86
CA THR A 207 -3.79 17.19 -6.79
C THR A 207 -4.20 16.06 -5.85
N GLY A 208 -3.26 15.16 -5.55
CA GLY A 208 -3.40 14.15 -4.50
C GLY A 208 -3.14 14.75 -3.13
N TYR A 209 -3.85 14.24 -2.12
CA TYR A 209 -3.64 14.57 -0.71
C TYR A 209 -3.93 13.36 0.15
N TYR A 210 -3.48 13.39 1.40
CA TYR A 210 -3.72 12.35 2.38
C TYR A 210 -4.50 12.89 3.57
N ARG A 211 -5.23 12.00 4.24
CA ARG A 211 -5.90 12.26 5.51
C ARG A 211 -5.74 11.06 6.43
N ARG A 212 -5.53 11.31 7.72
CA ARG A 212 -5.43 10.27 8.74
C ARG A 212 -6.55 10.43 9.74
N ILE A 213 -7.40 9.42 9.82
CA ILE A 213 -8.46 9.30 10.81
C ILE A 213 -7.93 8.40 11.93
N LYS A 214 -7.94 8.90 13.16
CA LYS A 214 -7.37 8.21 14.32
C LYS A 214 -8.48 7.74 15.27
N PHE A 215 -8.28 6.57 15.85
CA PHE A 215 -9.10 6.01 16.91
C PHE A 215 -8.19 5.64 18.09
N THR A 216 -8.68 5.84 19.30
CA THR A 216 -8.05 5.37 20.53
C THR A 216 -8.08 3.84 20.61
N GLU A 217 -7.28 3.26 21.51
CA GLU A 217 -7.31 1.82 21.79
C GLU A 217 -8.71 1.35 22.25
N ALA A 218 -9.38 2.14 23.09
CA ALA A 218 -10.74 1.86 23.56
C ALA A 218 -11.76 1.88 22.41
N GLU A 219 -11.72 2.90 21.54
CA GLU A 219 -12.56 2.94 20.34
C GLU A 219 -12.26 1.77 19.41
N THR A 220 -10.99 1.43 19.23
CA THR A 220 -10.56 0.30 18.37
C THR A 220 -11.12 -1.03 18.88
N THR A 221 -11.06 -1.26 20.19
CA THR A 221 -11.68 -2.44 20.82
C THR A 221 -13.20 -2.47 20.61
N GLY A 222 -13.86 -1.32 20.70
CA GLY A 222 -15.29 -1.18 20.37
C GLY A 222 -15.58 -1.54 18.91
N ILE A 223 -14.79 -1.03 17.98
CA ILE A 223 -14.90 -1.32 16.54
C ILE A 223 -14.71 -2.82 16.26
N GLU A 224 -13.72 -3.46 16.88
CA GLU A 224 -13.49 -4.91 16.73
C GLU A 224 -14.65 -5.74 17.27
N THR A 225 -15.26 -5.28 18.37
CA THR A 225 -16.47 -5.89 18.93
C THR A 225 -17.65 -5.76 17.96
N GLN A 226 -17.85 -4.59 17.37
CA GLN A 226 -18.91 -4.36 16.38
C GLN A 226 -18.71 -5.18 15.11
N ALA A 227 -17.48 -5.35 14.67
CA ALA A 227 -17.16 -6.20 13.53
C ALA A 227 -17.55 -7.66 13.78
N LEU A 228 -17.28 -8.18 14.99
CA LEU A 228 -17.69 -9.52 15.38
C LEU A 228 -19.22 -9.65 15.41
N GLN A 229 -19.91 -8.68 16.01
CA GLN A 229 -21.38 -8.65 16.09
C GLN A 229 -22.04 -8.56 14.71
N SER A 230 -21.39 -7.87 13.76
CA SER A 230 -21.84 -7.76 12.37
C SER A 230 -21.61 -9.03 11.54
N GLY A 231 -21.04 -10.09 12.14
CA GLY A 231 -20.82 -11.37 11.48
C GLY A 231 -19.49 -11.48 10.72
N SER A 232 -18.52 -10.59 10.97
CA SER A 232 -17.21 -10.62 10.33
C SER A 232 -16.32 -11.72 10.92
N LYS A 233 -16.61 -12.98 10.58
CA LYS A 233 -15.97 -14.18 11.17
C LYS A 233 -14.52 -14.39 10.75
N PHE A 234 -14.07 -13.72 9.68
CA PHE A 234 -12.73 -13.89 9.11
C PHE A 234 -11.80 -12.72 9.41
N GLY A 235 -12.00 -12.09 10.58
CA GLY A 235 -11.28 -10.91 11.00
C GLY A 235 -12.04 -9.62 10.69
N VAL A 236 -11.49 -8.50 11.17
CA VAL A 236 -12.12 -7.18 11.12
C VAL A 236 -12.11 -6.54 9.72
N SER A 237 -11.24 -7.02 8.82
CA SER A 237 -11.01 -6.42 7.49
C SER A 237 -12.26 -6.27 6.62
N LEU A 238 -13.14 -7.28 6.61
CA LEU A 238 -14.38 -7.22 5.81
C LEU A 238 -15.40 -6.22 6.38
N TYR A 239 -15.39 -6.01 7.70
CA TYR A 239 -16.16 -4.96 8.34
C TYR A 239 -15.63 -3.57 7.97
N TYR A 240 -14.30 -3.37 8.01
CA TYR A 240 -13.68 -2.13 7.53
C TYR A 240 -14.04 -1.81 6.06
N LEU A 241 -14.01 -2.82 5.19
CA LEU A 241 -14.43 -2.69 3.80
C LEU A 241 -15.91 -2.33 3.68
N ALA A 242 -16.80 -2.98 4.44
CA ALA A 242 -18.23 -2.65 4.47
C ALA A 242 -18.49 -1.22 4.90
N CYS A 243 -17.87 -0.76 5.99
CA CYS A 243 -17.99 0.62 6.47
C CYS A 243 -17.46 1.63 5.44
N THR A 244 -16.33 1.33 4.80
CA THR A 244 -15.77 2.16 3.72
C THR A 244 -16.72 2.29 2.54
N VAL A 245 -17.28 1.17 2.05
CA VAL A 245 -18.21 1.18 0.92
C VAL A 245 -19.48 1.95 1.28
N LYS A 246 -20.04 1.76 2.49
CA LYS A 246 -21.21 2.50 2.96
C LYS A 246 -20.95 4.01 3.03
N ALA A 247 -19.83 4.42 3.63
CA ALA A 247 -19.44 5.83 3.72
C ALA A 247 -19.24 6.46 2.33
N MET A 248 -18.54 5.75 1.43
CA MET A 248 -18.32 6.21 0.05
C MET A 248 -19.62 6.32 -0.73
N ALA A 249 -20.53 5.35 -0.61
CA ALA A 249 -21.84 5.41 -1.23
C ALA A 249 -22.69 6.56 -0.69
N GLY A 250 -22.58 6.88 0.61
CA GLY A 250 -23.24 8.03 1.23
C GLY A 250 -22.81 9.38 0.64
N VAL A 251 -21.51 9.53 0.36
CA VAL A 251 -20.96 10.76 -0.25
C VAL A 251 -21.22 10.83 -1.74
N LYS A 252 -20.99 9.74 -2.47
CA LYS A 252 -21.08 9.72 -3.95
C LYS A 252 -22.48 9.49 -4.49
N LYS A 253 -23.36 8.89 -3.68
CA LYS A 253 -24.76 8.58 -4.00
C LYS A 253 -24.93 7.97 -5.40
N PRO A 254 -24.14 6.95 -5.78
CA PRO A 254 -24.28 6.33 -7.09
C PRO A 254 -25.68 5.72 -7.21
N LYS A 255 -26.39 6.04 -8.30
CA LYS A 255 -27.74 5.50 -8.55
C LYS A 255 -27.72 4.05 -9.04
N GLU A 256 -26.66 3.67 -9.73
CA GLU A 256 -26.49 2.37 -10.38
C GLU A 256 -25.00 2.02 -10.48
N GLY A 257 -24.74 0.76 -10.84
CA GLY A 257 -23.40 0.25 -11.06
C GLY A 257 -22.88 -0.61 -9.90
N LEU A 258 -21.62 -0.99 -10.03
CA LEU A 258 -20.93 -1.92 -9.17
C LEU A 258 -19.70 -1.25 -8.54
N PHE A 259 -19.64 -1.21 -7.22
CA PHE A 259 -18.38 -0.98 -6.53
C PHE A 259 -17.47 -2.17 -6.83
N TRP A 260 -16.31 -1.91 -7.40
CA TRP A 260 -15.27 -2.91 -7.66
C TRP A 260 -14.02 -2.53 -6.89
N VAL A 261 -13.66 -3.33 -5.89
CA VAL A 261 -12.62 -2.98 -4.91
C VAL A 261 -11.56 -4.08 -4.87
N PRO A 262 -10.37 -3.86 -5.45
CA PRO A 262 -9.21 -4.69 -5.17
C PRO A 262 -8.76 -4.51 -3.71
N VAL A 263 -8.58 -5.64 -3.03
CA VAL A 263 -8.05 -5.73 -1.67
C VAL A 263 -6.71 -6.43 -1.73
N THR A 264 -5.66 -5.77 -1.25
CA THR A 264 -4.30 -6.31 -1.23
C THR A 264 -4.20 -7.46 -0.23
N VAL A 265 -3.39 -8.47 -0.56
CA VAL A 265 -3.11 -9.63 0.28
C VAL A 265 -1.61 -9.86 0.30
N ASP A 266 -1.01 -9.84 1.49
CA ASP A 266 0.38 -10.28 1.66
C ASP A 266 0.47 -11.79 1.45
N THR A 267 1.34 -12.19 0.53
CA THR A 267 1.59 -13.58 0.14
C THR A 267 2.83 -14.16 0.83
N ARG A 268 3.52 -13.37 1.67
CA ARG A 268 4.60 -13.89 2.50
C ARG A 268 4.09 -14.98 3.44
N PRO A 269 4.86 -16.04 3.66
CA PRO A 269 4.54 -17.02 4.68
C PRO A 269 4.51 -16.35 6.06
N LYS A 270 3.48 -16.65 6.86
CA LYS A 270 3.35 -16.11 8.22
C LYS A 270 4.57 -16.47 9.07
N GLY A 271 5.04 -15.52 9.86
CA GLY A 271 6.17 -15.69 10.77
C GLY A 271 7.55 -15.65 10.10
N LYS A 272 7.62 -15.40 8.79
CA LYS A 272 8.88 -15.17 8.07
C LYS A 272 9.22 -13.68 8.03
N ARG A 273 10.51 -13.36 8.14
CA ARG A 273 11.10 -12.02 8.03
C ARG A 273 11.83 -11.90 6.71
N GLY A 274 11.04 -11.90 5.66
CA GLY A 274 11.52 -11.84 4.29
C GLY A 274 10.66 -12.69 3.37
N PRO A 275 10.85 -12.58 2.05
CA PRO A 275 11.76 -11.67 1.32
C PRO A 275 11.54 -10.17 1.60
N VAL A 276 12.63 -9.41 1.74
CA VAL A 276 12.60 -7.94 1.94
C VAL A 276 12.25 -7.23 0.62
N LEU A 277 12.99 -7.52 -0.45
CA LEU A 277 12.80 -6.91 -1.76
C LEU A 277 11.71 -7.64 -2.58
N GLN A 278 11.23 -6.90 -3.57
CA GLN A 278 10.09 -7.18 -4.43
C GLN A 278 8.77 -7.15 -3.68
N ASN A 279 7.69 -6.97 -4.42
CA ASN A 279 6.34 -7.00 -3.88
C ASN A 279 5.88 -8.44 -3.66
N HIS A 280 5.41 -8.75 -2.47
CA HIS A 280 4.75 -10.03 -2.17
C HIS A 280 3.26 -9.80 -2.00
N ILE A 281 2.71 -8.93 -2.82
CA ILE A 281 1.30 -8.57 -2.82
C ILE A 281 0.59 -9.31 -3.96
N SER A 282 -0.57 -9.86 -3.63
CA SER A 282 -1.59 -10.25 -4.61
C SER A 282 -2.91 -9.56 -4.25
N MET A 283 -3.98 -9.88 -4.97
CA MET A 283 -5.27 -9.23 -4.80
C MET A 283 -6.39 -10.25 -4.63
N MET A 284 -7.28 -9.98 -3.68
CA MET A 284 -8.67 -10.37 -3.77
C MET A 284 -9.47 -9.21 -4.35
N PHE A 285 -10.65 -9.49 -4.87
CA PHE A 285 -11.51 -8.45 -5.40
C PHE A 285 -12.94 -8.63 -4.94
N PHE A 286 -13.49 -7.55 -4.40
CA PHE A 286 -14.82 -7.51 -3.83
C PHE A 286 -15.71 -6.64 -4.71
N LYS A 287 -16.97 -7.05 -4.80
CA LYS A 287 -17.95 -6.35 -5.62
C LYS A 287 -19.28 -6.20 -4.92
N VAL A 288 -19.91 -5.04 -5.01
CA VAL A 288 -21.28 -4.85 -4.53
C VAL A 288 -22.01 -3.81 -5.36
N ARG A 289 -23.27 -4.08 -5.68
CA ARG A 289 -24.08 -3.12 -6.43
C ARG A 289 -24.46 -1.93 -5.57
N ALA A 290 -24.52 -0.74 -6.18
CA ALA A 290 -24.88 0.50 -5.48
C ALA A 290 -26.21 0.40 -4.70
N ASP A 291 -27.22 -0.25 -5.27
CA ASP A 291 -28.55 -0.43 -4.67
C ASP A 291 -28.60 -1.47 -3.53
N LYS A 292 -27.48 -2.16 -3.26
CA LYS A 292 -27.34 -3.13 -2.17
C LYS A 292 -26.49 -2.60 -1.01
N VAL A 293 -26.03 -1.35 -1.08
CA VAL A 293 -25.26 -0.71 -0.01
C VAL A 293 -26.21 -0.06 1.00
N ASN A 294 -26.89 -0.88 1.81
CA ASN A 294 -27.90 -0.41 2.78
C ASN A 294 -27.53 -0.72 4.24
N SER A 295 -27.11 -1.96 4.53
CA SER A 295 -26.74 -2.41 5.88
C SER A 295 -25.30 -2.91 5.92
N ILE A 296 -24.59 -2.64 7.03
CA ILE A 296 -23.23 -3.15 7.24
C ILE A 296 -23.24 -4.67 7.40
N VAL A 297 -24.22 -5.23 8.10
CA VAL A 297 -24.36 -6.68 8.30
C VAL A 297 -24.53 -7.41 6.97
N ASP A 298 -25.38 -6.89 6.09
CA ASP A 298 -25.60 -7.46 4.76
C ASP A 298 -24.33 -7.38 3.90
N LEU A 299 -23.61 -6.24 3.95
CA LEU A 299 -22.34 -6.06 3.24
C LEU A 299 -21.26 -7.04 3.74
N VAL A 300 -21.13 -7.21 5.06
CA VAL A 300 -20.18 -8.16 5.66
C VAL A 300 -20.52 -9.60 5.24
N SER A 301 -21.81 -9.95 5.22
CA SER A 301 -22.27 -11.27 4.76
C SER A 301 -21.91 -11.52 3.29
N GLU A 302 -22.22 -10.55 2.42
CA GLU A 302 -21.91 -10.60 0.99
C GLU A 302 -20.39 -10.72 0.74
N PHE A 303 -19.58 -9.88 1.39
CA PHE A 303 -18.13 -9.94 1.26
C PHE A 303 -17.55 -11.23 1.84
N SER A 304 -18.10 -11.76 2.93
CA SER A 304 -17.70 -13.06 3.48
C SER A 304 -17.94 -14.18 2.48
N GLY A 305 -19.09 -14.19 1.80
CA GLY A 305 -19.41 -15.14 0.73
C GLY A 305 -18.41 -15.07 -0.42
N GLN A 306 -18.09 -13.85 -0.87
CA GLN A 306 -17.10 -13.63 -1.93
C GLN A 306 -15.69 -14.06 -1.52
N MET A 307 -15.27 -13.78 -0.29
CA MET A 307 -13.96 -14.19 0.21
C MET A 307 -13.84 -15.71 0.27
N ILE A 308 -14.85 -16.41 0.81
CA ILE A 308 -14.90 -17.88 0.82
C ILE A 308 -14.78 -18.44 -0.60
N TYR A 309 -15.53 -17.87 -1.54
CA TYR A 309 -15.45 -18.28 -2.95
C TYR A 309 -14.05 -18.08 -3.52
N GLN A 310 -13.44 -16.91 -3.30
CA GLN A 310 -12.11 -16.57 -3.82
C GLN A 310 -11.01 -17.45 -3.24
N ILE A 311 -11.09 -17.80 -1.95
CA ILE A 311 -10.20 -18.76 -1.29
C ILE A 311 -10.35 -20.15 -1.91
N LYS A 312 -11.58 -20.68 -2.00
CA LYS A 312 -11.87 -21.99 -2.61
C LYS A 312 -11.40 -22.07 -4.06
N SER A 313 -11.56 -20.98 -4.80
CA SER A 313 -11.19 -20.87 -6.21
C SER A 313 -9.72 -20.50 -6.43
N LYS A 314 -8.94 -20.33 -5.35
CA LYS A 314 -7.52 -19.96 -5.38
C LYS A 314 -7.26 -18.69 -6.21
N ILE A 315 -8.14 -17.69 -6.10
CA ILE A 315 -8.09 -16.47 -6.91
C ILE A 315 -6.78 -15.70 -6.67
N VAL A 316 -6.33 -15.58 -5.41
CA VAL A 316 -5.08 -14.89 -5.05
C VAL A 316 -3.87 -15.47 -5.81
N ALA A 317 -3.67 -16.79 -5.77
CA ALA A 317 -2.56 -17.44 -6.45
C ALA A 317 -2.73 -17.45 -7.99
N SER A 318 -3.97 -17.59 -8.46
CA SER A 318 -4.29 -17.51 -9.90
C SER A 318 -4.04 -16.10 -10.44
N TYR A 319 -4.30 -15.06 -9.65
CA TYR A 319 -4.05 -13.67 -10.03
C TYR A 319 -2.56 -13.38 -10.08
N SER A 320 -1.78 -13.83 -9.10
CA SER A 320 -0.30 -13.76 -9.18
C SER A 320 0.22 -14.41 -10.46
N SER A 321 -0.33 -15.59 -10.82
CA SER A 321 0.02 -16.30 -12.05
C SER A 321 -0.37 -15.52 -13.32
N LEU A 322 -1.54 -14.86 -13.31
CA LEU A 322 -2.00 -14.01 -14.40
C LEU A 322 -1.11 -12.77 -14.55
N SER A 323 -0.83 -12.05 -13.47
CA SER A 323 0.07 -10.89 -13.46
C SER A 323 1.46 -11.26 -13.97
N ASP A 324 2.00 -12.41 -13.55
CA ASP A 324 3.27 -12.94 -14.06
C ASP A 324 3.24 -13.31 -15.55
N ALA A 325 2.09 -13.71 -16.09
CA ALA A 325 1.93 -14.01 -17.51
C ALA A 325 1.88 -12.73 -18.35
N ILE A 326 1.22 -11.67 -17.85
CA ILE A 326 1.02 -10.42 -18.61
C ILE A 326 2.15 -9.39 -18.44
N LYS A 327 3.05 -9.53 -17.45
CA LYS A 327 4.09 -8.53 -17.13
C LYS A 327 5.06 -8.16 -18.25
N SER A 328 5.21 -9.01 -19.27
CA SER A 328 6.11 -8.78 -20.41
C SER A 328 5.38 -8.28 -21.67
N LEU A 329 4.06 -8.05 -21.59
CA LEU A 329 3.29 -7.54 -22.72
C LEU A 329 3.67 -6.08 -23.03
N PRO A 330 3.56 -5.65 -24.30
CA PRO A 330 3.66 -4.24 -24.67
C PRO A 330 2.67 -3.39 -23.87
N ARG A 331 3.03 -2.13 -23.56
CA ARG A 331 2.26 -1.24 -22.67
C ARG A 331 0.79 -1.10 -23.09
N TRP A 332 0.51 -0.92 -24.39
CA TRP A 332 -0.86 -0.77 -24.89
C TRP A 332 -1.72 -2.03 -24.62
N LEU A 333 -1.12 -3.21 -24.77
CA LEU A 333 -1.80 -4.48 -24.54
C LEU A 333 -1.95 -4.77 -23.05
N TYR A 334 -0.94 -4.43 -22.25
CA TYR A 334 -1.02 -4.49 -20.80
C TYR A 334 -2.17 -3.62 -20.27
N ALA A 335 -2.24 -2.36 -20.72
CA ALA A 335 -3.31 -1.43 -20.37
C ALA A 335 -4.69 -1.97 -20.77
N ALA A 336 -4.82 -2.50 -22.00
CA ALA A 336 -6.05 -3.13 -22.46
C ALA A 336 -6.45 -4.31 -21.56
N MET A 337 -5.54 -5.22 -21.22
CA MET A 337 -5.83 -6.39 -20.38
C MET A 337 -6.29 -6.00 -18.97
N VAL A 338 -5.68 -4.97 -18.39
CA VAL A 338 -5.99 -4.48 -17.04
C VAL A 338 -7.34 -3.77 -16.99
N THR A 339 -7.71 -3.02 -18.03
CA THR A 339 -8.90 -2.13 -18.00
C THR A 339 -10.10 -2.67 -18.80
N MET A 340 -9.90 -3.65 -19.67
CA MET A 340 -10.96 -4.28 -20.46
C MET A 340 -12.07 -4.88 -19.59
N PRO A 341 -11.79 -5.60 -18.48
CA PRO A 341 -12.83 -6.17 -17.62
C PRO A 341 -13.86 -5.16 -17.12
N SER A 342 -13.46 -3.91 -16.97
CA SER A 342 -14.22 -2.83 -16.34
C SER A 342 -14.52 -1.68 -17.30
N LYS A 343 -14.37 -1.90 -18.62
CA LYS A 343 -14.63 -0.91 -19.68
C LYS A 343 -13.87 0.41 -19.49
N GLY A 344 -12.62 0.34 -19.04
CA GLY A 344 -11.75 1.51 -18.87
C GLY A 344 -11.62 2.04 -17.45
N VAL A 345 -12.37 1.51 -16.48
CA VAL A 345 -12.31 1.94 -15.07
C VAL A 345 -11.42 1.01 -14.26
N PHE A 346 -10.27 1.46 -13.77
CA PHE A 346 -9.33 0.55 -13.07
C PHE A 346 -9.97 -0.17 -11.86
N ALA A 347 -10.56 0.61 -10.96
CA ALA A 347 -11.33 0.17 -9.80
C ALA A 347 -12.24 1.31 -9.35
N SER A 348 -13.20 1.05 -8.47
CA SER A 348 -13.92 2.11 -7.77
C SER A 348 -12.98 2.81 -6.79
N PHE A 349 -12.28 2.05 -5.96
CA PHE A 349 -11.20 2.52 -5.09
C PHE A 349 -10.31 1.33 -4.70
N ALA A 350 -9.10 1.60 -4.18
CA ALA A 350 -8.22 0.57 -3.63
C ALA A 350 -8.37 0.49 -2.10
N PHE A 351 -8.28 -0.72 -1.55
CA PHE A 351 -8.40 -0.98 -0.11
C PHE A 351 -7.26 -1.86 0.37
N SER A 352 -6.70 -1.54 1.53
CA SER A 352 -5.70 -2.36 2.22
C SER A 352 -5.98 -2.42 3.72
N ASP A 353 -5.75 -3.59 4.31
CA ASP A 353 -5.68 -3.77 5.75
C ASP A 353 -4.28 -4.29 6.06
N LEU A 354 -3.46 -3.42 6.66
CA LEU A 354 -2.05 -3.68 6.94
C LEU A 354 -1.85 -4.39 8.29
N GLY A 355 -2.90 -4.53 9.09
CA GLY A 355 -2.78 -5.06 10.45
C GLY A 355 -1.91 -4.18 11.35
N GLU A 356 -1.07 -4.79 12.17
CA GLU A 356 -0.11 -4.09 13.03
C GLU A 356 1.09 -3.60 12.22
N VAL A 357 1.46 -2.34 12.37
CA VAL A 357 2.59 -1.71 11.67
C VAL A 357 3.54 -1.05 12.67
N GLY A 358 4.77 -0.75 12.26
CA GLY A 358 5.76 -0.06 13.08
C GLY A 358 6.41 -0.93 14.16
N THR A 359 7.21 -0.29 14.99
CA THR A 359 7.94 -0.88 16.11
C THR A 359 7.71 -0.04 17.35
N GLU A 360 7.73 -0.62 18.54
CA GLU A 360 7.55 0.12 19.79
C GLU A 360 8.77 0.97 20.16
N SER A 361 9.94 0.63 19.62
CA SER A 361 11.18 1.39 19.83
C SER A 361 11.98 1.56 18.53
N PHE A 362 12.69 2.67 18.42
CA PHE A 362 13.54 3.00 17.28
C PHE A 362 14.82 3.69 17.79
N LEU A 363 16.00 3.09 17.55
CA LEU A 363 17.29 3.57 18.07
C LEU A 363 17.26 3.86 19.58
N GLY A 364 16.61 2.97 20.34
CA GLY A 364 16.44 3.09 21.79
C GLY A 364 15.46 4.18 22.24
N LYS A 365 14.75 4.83 21.32
CA LYS A 365 13.69 5.80 21.62
C LYS A 365 12.32 5.13 21.59
N THR A 366 11.42 5.58 22.44
CA THR A 366 10.02 5.12 22.45
C THR A 366 9.30 5.67 21.22
N VAL A 367 8.68 4.79 20.44
CA VAL A 367 7.81 5.20 19.33
C VAL A 367 6.42 5.54 19.87
N ILE A 368 5.96 6.75 19.55
CA ILE A 368 4.66 7.31 19.92
C ILE A 368 3.59 6.81 18.96
N THR A 369 3.87 6.87 17.66
CA THR A 369 2.98 6.38 16.61
C THR A 369 3.76 5.96 15.38
N ALA A 370 3.28 4.92 14.70
CA ALA A 370 3.72 4.58 13.36
C ALA A 370 2.53 4.40 12.42
N TYR A 371 2.69 4.78 11.15
CA TYR A 371 1.68 4.59 10.11
C TYR A 371 2.29 4.66 8.72
N ASN A 372 1.59 4.12 7.72
CA ASN A 372 2.01 4.12 6.32
C ASN A 372 1.10 5.03 5.49
N LEU A 373 1.69 5.77 4.54
CA LEU A 373 0.96 6.41 3.45
C LEU A 373 0.92 5.43 2.27
N PRO A 374 -0.25 4.87 1.94
CA PRO A 374 -0.36 3.92 0.84
C PRO A 374 -0.22 4.66 -0.50
N VAL A 375 0.40 4.03 -1.49
CA VAL A 375 0.47 4.58 -2.86
C VAL A 375 -0.94 4.93 -3.36
N ASN A 376 -1.15 6.13 -3.88
CA ASN A 376 -2.46 6.57 -4.35
C ASN A 376 -2.49 6.80 -5.87
N PRO A 377 -2.64 5.75 -6.69
CA PRO A 377 -2.66 5.90 -8.13
C PRO A 377 -3.95 6.57 -8.61
N ASN A 378 -3.88 7.38 -9.67
CA ASN A 378 -5.04 8.01 -10.31
C ASN A 378 -5.17 7.58 -11.78
N PRO A 379 -6.05 6.62 -12.13
CA PRO A 379 -7.13 6.03 -11.33
C PRO A 379 -6.67 4.94 -10.34
N PRO A 380 -7.49 4.62 -9.30
CA PRO A 380 -8.84 5.14 -9.04
C PRO A 380 -8.86 6.51 -8.34
N GLY A 381 -7.73 7.03 -7.88
CA GLY A 381 -7.61 8.32 -7.20
C GLY A 381 -8.16 8.32 -5.77
N PHE A 382 -8.46 7.15 -5.22
CA PHE A 382 -8.83 6.94 -3.83
C PHE A 382 -8.28 5.59 -3.36
N ASN A 383 -7.39 5.64 -2.38
CA ASN A 383 -6.84 4.46 -1.70
C ASN A 383 -6.98 4.64 -0.19
N ILE A 384 -7.49 3.61 0.48
CA ILE A 384 -7.69 3.61 1.93
C ILE A 384 -6.95 2.43 2.55
N ALA A 385 -6.15 2.72 3.58
CA ALA A 385 -5.39 1.74 4.34
C ALA A 385 -5.77 1.79 5.81
N TYR A 386 -6.16 0.64 6.36
CA TYR A 386 -6.37 0.42 7.78
C TYR A 386 -5.08 -0.15 8.37
N MET A 387 -4.68 0.35 9.54
CA MET A 387 -3.51 -0.14 10.26
C MET A 387 -3.61 0.15 11.75
N LYS A 388 -2.94 -0.66 12.55
CA LYS A 388 -2.88 -0.52 14.01
C LYS A 388 -1.44 -0.27 14.46
N PHE A 389 -1.31 0.54 15.49
CA PHE A 389 -0.06 0.71 16.23
C PHE A 389 -0.40 0.74 17.72
N LYS A 390 0.17 -0.17 18.50
CA LYS A 390 -0.09 -0.30 19.94
C LYS A 390 -1.60 -0.40 20.24
N GLY A 391 -2.30 -1.20 19.45
CA GLY A 391 -3.76 -1.42 19.60
C GLY A 391 -4.65 -0.25 19.14
N ALA A 392 -4.09 0.91 18.79
CA ALA A 392 -4.85 2.05 18.28
C ALA A 392 -4.97 2.00 16.74
N LEU A 393 -6.20 2.05 16.22
CA LEU A 393 -6.48 2.05 14.79
C LEU A 393 -6.23 3.43 14.16
N SER A 394 -5.60 3.41 12.99
CA SER A 394 -5.49 4.54 12.09
C SER A 394 -6.00 4.14 10.71
N VAL A 395 -6.77 5.03 10.11
CA VAL A 395 -7.23 4.92 8.72
C VAL A 395 -6.57 6.02 7.94
N VAL A 396 -5.70 5.65 7.01
CA VAL A 396 -5.02 6.60 6.12
C VAL A 396 -5.68 6.54 4.76
N VAL A 397 -6.16 7.68 4.28
CA VAL A 397 -6.80 7.82 2.97
C VAL A 397 -5.93 8.70 2.10
N GLY A 398 -5.42 8.15 1.00
CA GLY A 398 -4.92 8.92 -0.13
C GLY A 398 -6.07 9.19 -1.09
N CYS A 399 -6.27 10.44 -1.48
CA CYS A 399 -7.34 10.82 -2.39
C CYS A 399 -6.94 11.99 -3.30
N HIS A 400 -7.55 12.05 -4.48
CA HIS A 400 -7.48 13.21 -5.36
C HIS A 400 -8.74 14.06 -5.23
N ASP A 401 -8.60 15.37 -5.43
CA ASP A 401 -9.74 16.29 -5.47
C ASP A 401 -10.76 15.94 -6.57
N SER A 402 -10.32 15.25 -7.63
CA SER A 402 -11.22 14.74 -8.66
C SER A 402 -12.12 13.62 -8.17
N VAL A 403 -11.77 12.94 -7.07
CA VAL A 403 -12.60 11.92 -6.43
C VAL A 403 -13.37 12.53 -5.27
N ILE A 404 -12.74 13.21 -4.33
CA ILE A 404 -13.47 13.78 -3.20
C ILE A 404 -12.81 15.11 -2.84
N THR A 405 -13.59 16.18 -2.80
CA THR A 405 -13.08 17.48 -2.35
C THR A 405 -12.84 17.44 -0.85
N ALA A 406 -11.99 18.33 -0.34
CA ALA A 406 -11.71 18.42 1.09
C ALA A 406 -12.98 18.59 1.95
N GLU A 407 -13.99 19.32 1.46
CA GLU A 407 -15.26 19.51 2.18
C GLU A 407 -16.06 18.20 2.24
N LYS A 408 -16.16 17.49 1.11
CA LYS A 408 -16.85 16.19 1.05
C LYS A 408 -16.10 15.11 1.80
N PHE A 409 -14.79 15.25 1.99
CA PHE A 409 -14.02 14.33 2.80
C PHE A 409 -14.50 14.34 4.27
N VAL A 410 -14.89 15.49 4.80
CA VAL A 410 -15.45 15.58 6.17
C VAL A 410 -16.74 14.78 6.29
N GLU A 411 -17.60 14.81 5.27
CA GLU A 411 -18.81 13.97 5.21
C GLU A 411 -18.46 12.47 5.17
N PHE A 412 -17.45 12.10 4.37
CA PHE A 412 -16.96 10.72 4.32
C PHE A 412 -16.40 10.27 5.67
N GLU A 413 -15.54 11.08 6.30
CA GLU A 413 -14.92 10.77 7.58
C GLU A 413 -15.96 10.58 8.68
N ASN A 414 -16.94 11.48 8.79
CA ASN A 414 -18.01 11.36 9.77
C ASN A 414 -18.84 10.10 9.55
N SER A 415 -19.27 9.85 8.29
CA SER A 415 -20.03 8.64 7.95
C SER A 415 -19.23 7.36 8.20
N LEU A 416 -17.92 7.39 7.97
CA LEU A 416 -17.04 6.26 8.23
C LEU A 416 -16.90 6.00 9.73
N LYS A 417 -16.65 7.05 10.54
CA LYS A 417 -16.57 6.94 12.01
C LYS A 417 -17.87 6.37 12.58
N GLU A 418 -19.02 6.93 12.20
CA GLU A 418 -20.33 6.45 12.63
C GLU A 418 -20.55 4.97 12.26
N SER A 419 -20.18 4.59 11.03
CA SER A 419 -20.32 3.21 10.56
C SER A 419 -19.39 2.24 11.30
N LEU A 420 -18.19 2.67 11.69
CA LEU A 420 -17.21 1.84 12.41
C LEU A 420 -17.55 1.67 13.90
N THR A 421 -18.05 2.73 14.54
CA THR A 421 -18.38 2.72 15.97
C THR A 421 -19.82 2.24 16.24
N GLY A 422 -20.64 2.09 15.19
CA GLY A 422 -22.04 1.66 15.27
C GLY A 422 -23.00 2.78 15.72
N GLY A 423 -22.63 4.04 15.54
CA GLY A 423 -23.37 5.21 16.01
C GLY A 423 -24.58 5.63 15.15
N GLY A 424 -25.09 4.78 14.26
CA GLY A 424 -26.09 5.21 13.26
C GLY A 424 -26.92 4.11 12.60
N GLU A 425 -27.32 3.08 13.35
CA GLU A 425 -28.41 2.18 12.94
C GLU A 425 -29.70 2.43 13.72
#